data_AF-A0A3P9PFJ7-F1
#
_entry.id   AF-A0A3P9PFJ7-F1
#
_cell.length_a   1.000
_cell.length_b   1.000
_cell.length_c   1.000
_cell.angle_alpha   90.00
_cell.angle_beta   90.00
_cell.angle_gamma   90.00
#
_symmetry.space_group_name_H-M   'P 1'
#
loop_
_entity.id
_entity.type
_entity.pdbx_description
1 polymer ?
#
loop_
_entity_poly.entity_id
_entity_poly.type
_entity_poly.pdbx_seq_one_letter_code
_entity_poly.pdbx_strand_id
1 'polypeptide(L)'
;LSLSAPPPLSVTVRLGQNVSLDCPGPSDEEIKLFTWTKDGLGSDHVFFYRNGRSYGSYQHESFRGRVDLRSSLEDGDFSVVLHDVGRTDEGTYRCVIITRRSGVSRQLRRDP
;
A
#
# COMPACT_ATOMS: atom_id res chain seq x y z
N LEU A 1 -25.74 19.95 -9.00
CA LEU A 1 -24.99 18.71 -9.29
C LEU A 1 -24.23 18.34 -8.03
N SER A 2 -24.64 17.27 -7.32
CA SER A 2 -23.90 16.78 -6.15
C SER A 2 -22.87 15.77 -6.63
N LEU A 3 -21.59 16.03 -6.41
CA LEU A 3 -20.53 15.05 -6.61
C LEU A 3 -20.49 14.17 -5.35
N SER A 4 -21.19 13.03 -5.36
CA SER A 4 -20.94 12.01 -4.35
C SER A 4 -19.56 11.43 -4.62
N ALA A 5 -18.66 11.49 -3.64
CA ALA A 5 -17.39 10.78 -3.71
C ALA A 5 -17.67 9.29 -4.01
N PRO A 6 -16.89 8.63 -4.88
CA PRO A 6 -17.03 7.20 -5.10
C PRO A 6 -16.89 6.47 -3.75
N PRO A 7 -17.68 5.41 -3.50
CA PRO A 7 -17.54 4.62 -2.29
C PRO A 7 -16.11 4.08 -2.18
N PRO A 8 -15.55 3.97 -0.96
CA PRO A 8 -14.24 3.35 -0.76
C PRO A 8 -14.24 1.95 -1.36
N LEU A 9 -13.12 1.58 -1.97
CA LEU A 9 -12.96 0.23 -2.50
C LEU A 9 -13.04 -0.73 -1.31
N SER A 10 -13.69 -1.89 -1.50
CA SER A 10 -13.81 -2.90 -0.45
C SER A 10 -13.63 -4.26 -1.07
N VAL A 11 -12.74 -5.06 -0.48
CA VAL A 11 -12.38 -6.39 -0.98
C VAL A 11 -12.75 -7.41 0.08
N THR A 12 -13.54 -8.42 -0.32
CA THR A 12 -13.85 -9.58 0.54
C THR A 12 -13.00 -10.76 0.08
N VAL A 13 -12.28 -11.37 1.01
CA VAL A 13 -11.40 -12.52 0.76
C VAL A 13 -11.72 -13.64 1.74
N ARG A 14 -11.57 -14.89 1.30
CA ARG A 14 -11.72 -16.05 2.19
C ARG A 14 -10.44 -16.21 3.01
N LEU A 15 -10.60 -16.63 4.27
CA LEU A 15 -9.48 -16.90 5.16
C LEU A 15 -8.52 -17.93 4.53
N GLY A 16 -7.22 -17.70 4.68
CA GLY A 16 -6.15 -18.51 4.11
C GLY A 16 -5.88 -18.26 2.63
N GLN A 17 -6.61 -17.37 1.95
CA GLN A 17 -6.30 -16.96 0.59
C GLN A 17 -5.44 -15.70 0.56
N ASN A 18 -4.84 -15.42 -0.60
CA ASN A 18 -4.13 -14.17 -0.85
C ASN A 18 -5.12 -13.09 -1.31
N VAL A 19 -4.84 -11.84 -0.99
CA VAL A 19 -5.59 -10.68 -1.47
C VAL A 19 -4.66 -9.65 -2.09
N SER A 20 -5.07 -9.03 -3.19
CA SER A 20 -4.40 -7.85 -3.73
C SER A 20 -5.05 -6.60 -3.19
N LEU A 21 -4.24 -5.69 -2.64
CA LEU A 21 -4.66 -4.36 -2.22
C LEU A 21 -4.19 -3.36 -3.28
N ASP A 22 -5.14 -2.79 -4.01
CA ASP A 22 -4.85 -1.97 -5.19
C ASP A 22 -4.41 -0.55 -4.82
N CYS A 23 -3.29 -0.11 -5.37
CA CYS A 23 -2.86 1.29 -5.26
C CYS A 23 -2.18 1.76 -6.57
N PRO A 24 -2.96 2.17 -7.58
CA PRO A 24 -2.40 2.75 -8.78
C PRO A 24 -1.80 4.13 -8.47
N GLY A 25 -0.60 4.37 -8.99
CA GLY A 25 0.17 5.60 -8.81
C GLY A 25 0.78 6.12 -10.11
N PRO A 26 1.58 7.18 -10.03
CA PRO A 26 2.29 7.70 -11.20
C PRO A 26 3.40 6.74 -11.64
N SER A 27 3.54 6.54 -12.95
CA SER A 27 4.74 5.99 -13.58
C SER A 27 5.75 7.10 -13.86
N ASP A 28 7.02 6.75 -14.09
CA ASP A 28 8.09 7.67 -14.53
C ASP A 28 8.43 8.82 -13.56
N GLU A 29 8.23 8.63 -12.25
CA GLU A 29 8.64 9.59 -11.22
C GLU A 29 9.57 8.94 -10.18
N GLU A 30 10.48 9.72 -9.60
CA GLU A 30 11.37 9.22 -8.56
C GLU A 30 10.57 8.93 -7.27
N ILE A 31 10.48 7.67 -6.88
CA ILE A 31 9.77 7.26 -5.66
C ILE A 31 10.62 7.59 -4.43
N LYS A 32 10.18 8.57 -3.64
CA LYS A 32 10.81 8.93 -2.37
C LYS A 32 10.33 8.08 -1.21
N LEU A 33 9.03 7.80 -1.15
CA LEU A 33 8.39 6.99 -0.13
C LEU A 33 7.22 6.24 -0.74
N PHE A 34 7.06 4.98 -0.36
CA PHE A 34 5.86 4.21 -0.61
C PHE A 34 5.57 3.35 0.62
N THR A 35 4.40 3.54 1.22
CA THR A 35 3.99 2.79 2.40
C THR A 35 2.57 2.27 2.28
N TRP A 36 2.36 1.11 2.90
CA TRP A 36 1.04 0.63 3.29
C TRP A 36 0.92 0.64 4.80
N THR A 37 -0.17 1.20 5.30
CA THR A 37 -0.52 1.22 6.73
C THR A 37 -1.90 0.59 6.91
N LYS A 38 -2.14 0.07 8.12
CA LYS A 38 -3.46 -0.38 8.55
C LYS A 38 -3.90 0.42 9.76
N ASP A 39 -5.18 0.80 9.82
CA ASP A 39 -5.71 1.49 10.99
C ASP A 39 -5.54 0.60 12.25
N GLY A 40 -5.09 1.20 13.36
CA GLY A 40 -4.80 0.49 14.61
C GLY A 40 -3.41 -0.15 14.72
N LEU A 41 -2.56 -0.06 13.69
CA LEU A 41 -1.19 -0.64 13.69
C LEU A 41 -0.12 0.26 14.38
N GLY A 42 -0.51 1.43 14.88
CA GLY A 42 0.40 2.38 15.51
C GLY A 42 1.39 3.00 14.53
N SER A 43 2.69 2.97 14.86
CA SER A 43 3.78 3.48 14.01
C SER A 43 4.31 2.45 13.01
N ASP A 44 3.85 1.21 13.08
CA ASP A 44 4.33 0.13 12.22
C ASP A 44 3.55 0.08 10.91
N HIS A 45 4.14 -0.58 9.92
CA HIS A 45 3.65 -0.61 8.55
C HIS A 45 3.28 -2.03 8.10
N VAL A 46 2.39 -2.11 7.12
CA VAL A 46 2.15 -3.34 6.35
C VAL A 46 3.29 -3.52 5.35
N PHE A 47 3.66 -2.43 4.67
CA PHE A 47 4.79 -2.39 3.75
C PHE A 47 5.49 -1.03 3.84
N PHE A 48 6.83 -1.03 3.74
CA PHE A 48 7.62 0.19 3.80
C PHE A 48 8.74 0.17 2.77
N TYR A 49 8.76 1.18 1.90
CA TYR A 49 9.76 1.39 0.87
C TYR A 49 10.21 2.85 0.85
N ARG A 50 11.52 3.07 0.81
CA ARG A 50 12.10 4.42 0.80
C ARG A 50 13.44 4.43 0.08
N ASN A 51 13.68 5.44 -0.76
CA ASN A 51 14.97 5.65 -1.44
C ASN A 51 15.52 4.39 -2.14
N GLY A 52 14.69 3.71 -2.94
CA GLY A 52 15.15 2.59 -3.77
C GLY A 52 15.14 1.20 -3.11
N ARG A 53 14.67 1.06 -1.86
CA ARG A 53 14.64 -0.25 -1.18
C ARG A 53 13.49 -0.40 -0.19
N SER A 54 13.06 -1.65 0.01
CA SER A 54 12.14 -2.05 1.07
C SER A 54 12.87 -2.23 2.40
N TYR A 55 12.17 -2.02 3.51
CA TYR A 55 12.71 -2.16 4.87
C TYR A 55 11.78 -2.98 5.75
N GLY A 56 12.10 -4.26 5.95
CA GLY A 56 11.33 -5.14 6.84
C GLY A 56 11.35 -4.72 8.32
N SER A 57 12.34 -3.93 8.74
CA SER A 57 12.43 -3.45 10.13
C SER A 57 11.28 -2.53 10.54
N TYR A 58 10.63 -1.85 9.59
CA TYR A 58 9.45 -1.00 9.82
C TYR A 58 8.12 -1.73 9.63
N GLN A 59 8.15 -2.99 9.17
CA GLN A 59 6.95 -3.80 9.08
C GLN A 59 6.56 -4.33 10.45
N HIS A 60 5.27 -4.27 10.74
CA HIS A 60 4.68 -4.94 11.90
C HIS A 60 4.87 -6.45 11.77
N GLU A 61 5.10 -7.13 12.88
CA GLU A 61 5.44 -8.55 12.91
C GLU A 61 4.40 -9.42 12.19
N SER A 62 3.11 -9.11 12.33
CA SER A 62 2.03 -9.86 11.68
C SER A 62 2.09 -9.84 10.14
N PHE A 63 2.79 -8.90 9.51
CA PHE A 63 2.87 -8.77 8.05
C PHE A 63 4.22 -9.23 7.48
N ARG A 64 5.23 -9.43 8.32
CA ARG A 64 6.57 -9.84 7.86
C ARG A 64 6.50 -11.20 7.16
N GLY A 65 7.07 -11.25 5.95
CA GLY A 65 7.09 -12.45 5.12
C GLY A 65 5.74 -12.82 4.49
N ARG A 66 4.71 -11.99 4.65
CA ARG A 66 3.38 -12.18 4.04
C ARG A 66 3.00 -11.11 3.02
N VAL A 67 3.86 -10.12 2.76
CA VAL A 67 3.53 -8.99 1.91
C VAL A 67 4.57 -8.82 0.81
N ASP A 68 4.13 -8.96 -0.43
CA ASP A 68 4.95 -8.77 -1.63
C ASP A 68 4.37 -7.66 -2.52
N LEU A 69 5.23 -7.07 -3.34
CA LEU A 69 4.77 -6.18 -4.41
C LEU A 69 4.04 -7.01 -5.48
N ARG A 70 2.93 -6.50 -6.00
CA ARG A 70 2.21 -7.18 -7.09
C ARG A 70 3.01 -7.16 -8.40
N SER A 71 3.72 -6.08 -8.67
CA SER A 71 4.54 -5.87 -9.86
C SER A 71 5.69 -4.91 -9.57
N SER A 72 6.45 -4.52 -10.61
CA SER A 72 7.50 -3.51 -10.47
C SER A 72 6.89 -2.15 -10.14
N LEU A 73 7.51 -1.41 -9.22
CA LEU A 73 7.09 -0.04 -8.91
C LEU A 73 7.28 0.91 -10.10
N GLU A 74 8.13 0.54 -11.06
CA GLU A 74 8.35 1.30 -12.31
C GLU A 74 7.10 1.31 -13.20
N ASP A 75 6.23 0.30 -13.07
CA ASP A 75 4.98 0.21 -13.82
C ASP A 75 3.89 1.18 -13.30
N GLY A 76 4.21 1.97 -12.26
CA GLY A 76 3.25 2.84 -11.59
C GLY A 76 2.22 2.07 -10.76
N ASP A 77 2.49 0.80 -10.46
CA ASP A 77 1.64 -0.04 -9.64
C ASP A 77 2.25 -0.23 -8.24
N PHE A 78 1.63 0.40 -7.25
CA PHE A 78 2.03 0.36 -5.84
C PHE A 78 1.13 -0.60 -5.04
N SER A 79 0.51 -1.54 -5.74
CA SER A 79 -0.33 -2.58 -5.13
C SER A 79 0.54 -3.63 -4.44
N VAL A 80 0.02 -4.18 -3.34
CA VAL A 80 0.65 -5.30 -2.63
C VAL A 80 -0.24 -6.53 -2.64
N VAL A 81 0.39 -7.69 -2.58
CA VAL A 81 -0.28 -8.96 -2.31
C VAL A 81 -0.04 -9.31 -0.84
N LEU A 82 -1.12 -9.46 -0.08
CA LEU A 82 -1.09 -10.00 1.27
C LEU A 82 -1.43 -11.49 1.21
N HIS A 83 -0.52 -12.32 1.72
CA HIS A 83 -0.60 -13.77 1.73
C HIS A 83 -1.25 -14.31 3.00
N ASP A 84 -1.92 -15.46 2.86
CA ASP A 84 -2.49 -16.23 3.96
C ASP A 84 -3.38 -15.39 4.89
N VAL A 85 -4.40 -14.73 4.32
CA VAL A 85 -5.22 -13.76 5.04
C VAL A 85 -5.92 -14.40 6.25
N GLY A 86 -5.69 -13.82 7.42
CA GLY A 86 -6.33 -14.19 8.68
C GLY A 86 -7.42 -13.21 9.11
N ARG A 87 -8.20 -13.56 10.15
CA ARG A 87 -9.23 -12.67 10.71
C ARG A 87 -8.64 -11.35 11.22
N THR A 88 -7.43 -11.38 11.76
CA THR A 88 -6.72 -10.20 12.26
C THR A 88 -6.27 -9.25 11.15
N ASP A 89 -6.32 -9.68 9.89
CA ASP A 89 -5.99 -8.83 8.75
C ASP A 89 -7.18 -7.96 8.34
N GLU A 90 -8.40 -8.24 8.80
CA GLU A 90 -9.56 -7.37 8.56
C GLU A 90 -9.32 -5.94 9.07
N GLY A 91 -9.62 -4.95 8.24
CA GLY A 91 -9.55 -3.54 8.60
C GLY A 91 -9.30 -2.64 7.40
N THR A 92 -9.14 -1.35 7.68
CA THR A 92 -8.89 -0.34 6.67
C THR A 92 -7.41 -0.23 6.38
N TYR A 93 -7.05 -0.36 5.11
CA TYR A 93 -5.68 -0.20 4.62
C TYR A 93 -5.54 1.13 3.91
N ARG A 94 -4.33 1.68 3.93
CA ARG A 94 -4.03 2.96 3.31
C ARG A 94 -2.66 2.92 2.66
N CYS A 95 -2.63 3.35 1.42
CA CYS A 95 -1.42 3.50 0.62
C CYS A 95 -1.03 4.98 0.57
N VAL A 96 0.23 5.27 0.84
CA VAL A 96 0.82 6.61 0.69
C VAL A 96 2.03 6.52 -0.21
N ILE A 97 2.03 7.32 -1.28
CA ILE A 97 3.10 7.41 -2.25
C ILE A 97 3.59 8.85 -2.26
N ILE A 98 4.90 9.05 -2.08
CA ILE A 98 5.55 10.34 -2.26
C ILE A 98 6.55 10.20 -3.40
N THR A 99 6.32 10.94 -4.47
CA THR A 99 7.20 10.98 -5.64
C THR A 99 7.85 12.35 -5.80
N ARG A 100 8.92 12.41 -6.59
CA ARG A 100 9.56 13.65 -7.01
C ARG A 100 9.70 13.67 -8.53
N ARG A 101 9.22 14.73 -9.15
CA ARG A 101 9.38 14.99 -10.59
C ARG A 101 9.88 16.41 -10.80
N SER A 102 11.01 16.56 -11.49
CA SER A 102 11.62 17.86 -11.80
C SER A 102 11.76 18.78 -10.57
N GLY A 103 12.13 18.21 -9.42
CA GLY A 103 12.30 18.95 -8.17
C GLY A 103 11.03 19.15 -7.33
N VAL A 104 9.86 18.86 -7.88
CA VAL A 104 8.56 19.00 -7.20
C VAL A 104 8.18 17.69 -6.54
N SER A 105 7.92 17.71 -5.23
CA SER A 105 7.39 16.57 -4.49
C SER A 105 5.88 16.50 -4.62
N ARG A 106 5.33 15.31 -4.86
CA ARG A 106 3.89 15.03 -4.89
C ARG A 106 3.56 13.93 -3.90
N GLN A 107 2.41 14.03 -3.25
CA GLN A 107 1.90 13.00 -2.35
C GLN A 107 0.55 12.51 -2.86
N LEU A 108 0.43 11.19 -2.99
CA LEU A 108 -0.81 10.50 -3.28
C LEU A 108 -1.17 9.65 -2.06
N ARG A 109 -2.42 9.76 -1.60
CA ARG A 109 -2.98 8.91 -0.56
C ARG A 109 -4.19 8.18 -1.13
N ARG A 110 -4.27 6.88 -0.90
CA ARG A 110 -5.41 6.04 -1.30
C ARG A 110 -5.88 5.24 -0.09
N ASP A 111 -7.20 5.11 0.04
CA ASP A 111 -7.88 4.27 1.03
C ASP A 111 -8.70 3.20 0.25
N PRO A 112 -8.02 2.18 -0.31
CA PRO A 112 -8.66 1.10 -1.06
C PRO A 112 -9.23 -0.01 -0.17
#